data_AF-X1QJ41-F1
#
_entry.id   AF-X1QJ41-F1
#
_cell.length_a   1.000
_cell.length_b   1.000
_cell.length_c   1.000
_cell.angle_alpha   90.00
_cell.angle_beta   90.00
_cell.angle_gamma   90.00
#
_symmetry.space_group_name_H-M   'P 1'
#
loop_
_entity.id
_entity.type
_entity.pdbx_description
1 polymer ?
#
loop_
_entity_poly.entity_id
_entity_poly.type
_entity_poly.pdbx_seq_one_letter_code
_entity_poly.pdbx_strand_id
1 'polypeptide(L)'
;ALERLAKDTGVYLENPVDIYIYANSTDLRGAMVFPREWTGGVAFTEYGIIAIGVSEKQLDWGKRALAHELGHLVTHQITFSPYGAILPTWLDEGLAMHAEGKPDPYLQGWLEKAISEQRLISVRSLSSPFSAKPEEAYISYAQSQSLVEFLIQDYGKDRIFRLLTLLKEGNTCDEALSEVYGFDQDGLDKLWREYIISQTQSQSGLDCAPPWVEWLHKG
;
A
#
# COMPACT_ATOMS: atom_id res chain seq x y z
N ALA A 1 -11.42 3.03 -6.77
CA ALA A 1 -10.88 2.62 -5.46
C ALA A 1 -11.72 1.49 -4.86
N LEU A 2 -12.94 1.76 -4.41
CA LEU A 2 -13.80 0.78 -3.71
C LEU A 2 -14.02 -0.53 -4.48
N GLU A 3 -14.38 -0.46 -5.77
CA GLU A 3 -14.56 -1.66 -6.60
C GLU A 3 -13.29 -2.50 -6.69
N ARG A 4 -12.13 -1.86 -6.77
CA ARG A 4 -10.82 -2.54 -6.82
C ARG A 4 -10.54 -3.26 -5.50
N LEU A 5 -10.70 -2.58 -4.36
CA LEU A 5 -10.54 -3.19 -3.04
C LEU A 5 -11.51 -4.36 -2.85
N ALA A 6 -12.80 -4.15 -3.12
CA ALA A 6 -13.80 -5.22 -2.98
C ALA A 6 -13.50 -6.42 -3.87
N LYS A 7 -13.01 -6.19 -5.09
CA LYS A 7 -12.63 -7.24 -6.03
C LYS A 7 -11.39 -7.99 -5.57
N ASP A 8 -10.32 -7.28 -5.22
CA ASP A 8 -8.98 -7.85 -5.09
C ASP A 8 -8.65 -8.27 -3.65
N THR A 9 -9.27 -7.64 -2.65
CA THR A 9 -9.03 -7.92 -1.22
C THR A 9 -10.27 -8.34 -0.45
N GLY A 10 -11.46 -8.21 -1.03
CA GLY A 10 -12.74 -8.54 -0.37
C GLY A 10 -13.22 -7.48 0.60
N VAL A 11 -12.45 -6.41 0.78
CA VAL A 11 -12.81 -5.32 1.66
C VAL A 11 -13.86 -4.44 1.02
N TYR A 12 -14.91 -4.11 1.77
CA TYR A 12 -15.99 -3.25 1.33
C TYR A 12 -16.34 -2.25 2.44
N LEU A 13 -17.04 -1.20 2.04
CA LEU A 13 -17.48 -0.16 2.96
C LEU A 13 -18.70 -0.66 3.77
N GLU A 14 -18.58 -0.69 5.10
CA GLU A 14 -19.66 -1.08 6.02
C GLU A 14 -20.53 0.12 6.41
N ASN A 15 -19.93 1.32 6.51
CA ASN A 15 -20.60 2.55 6.92
C ASN A 15 -20.32 3.70 5.92
N PRO A 16 -21.26 4.65 5.73
CA PRO A 16 -21.07 5.78 4.83
C PRO A 16 -19.79 6.59 5.09
N VAL A 17 -19.30 7.28 4.04
CA VAL A 17 -18.13 8.17 4.10
C VAL A 17 -18.54 9.58 3.72
N ASP A 18 -18.16 10.55 4.55
CA ASP A 18 -18.28 11.96 4.23
C ASP A 18 -16.94 12.49 3.68
N ILE A 19 -16.98 13.09 2.49
CA ILE A 19 -15.79 13.63 1.82
C ILE A 19 -15.90 15.14 1.74
N TYR A 20 -14.96 15.83 2.38
CA TYR A 20 -14.84 17.29 2.37
C TYR A 20 -13.69 17.70 1.45
N ILE A 21 -14.01 18.41 0.36
CA ILE A 21 -13.04 18.86 -0.63
C ILE A 21 -12.80 20.36 -0.46
N TYR A 22 -11.55 20.72 -0.18
CA TYR A 22 -11.07 22.10 -0.09
C TYR A 22 -10.42 22.51 -1.41
N ALA A 23 -10.43 23.80 -1.72
CA ALA A 23 -9.94 24.31 -3.00
C ALA A 23 -8.42 24.09 -3.21
N ASN A 24 -7.65 23.89 -2.13
CA ASN A 24 -6.24 23.51 -2.16
C ASN A 24 -5.80 23.04 -0.76
N SER A 25 -4.58 22.50 -0.67
CA SER A 25 -4.03 21.99 0.60
C SER A 25 -3.78 23.08 1.64
N THR A 26 -3.61 24.35 1.25
CA THR A 26 -3.48 25.46 2.20
C THR A 26 -4.81 25.72 2.92
N ASP A 27 -5.92 25.72 2.17
CA ASP A 27 -7.25 25.89 2.75
C ASP A 27 -7.62 24.72 3.69
N LEU A 28 -7.27 23.48 3.29
CA LEU A 28 -7.41 22.31 4.17
C LEU A 28 -6.65 22.50 5.49
N ARG A 29 -5.35 22.84 5.41
CA ARG A 29 -4.52 23.04 6.61
C ARG A 29 -5.05 24.17 7.50
N GLY A 30 -5.59 25.23 6.91
CA GLY A 30 -6.21 26.33 7.64
C GLY A 30 -7.48 25.93 8.41
N ALA A 31 -8.15 24.86 7.99
CA ALA A 31 -9.34 24.32 8.66
C ALA A 31 -9.02 23.26 9.74
N MET A 32 -7.76 22.82 9.85
CA MET A 32 -7.34 21.76 10.76
C MET A 32 -6.61 22.32 11.99
N VAL A 33 -6.80 21.66 13.13
CA VAL A 33 -6.03 21.91 14.36
C VAL A 33 -4.83 20.96 14.37
N PHE A 34 -3.61 21.48 14.32
CA PHE A 34 -2.34 20.73 14.19
C PHE A 34 -2.19 19.86 12.92
N PRO A 35 -2.32 20.42 11.70
CA PRO A 35 -2.05 19.65 10.49
C PRO A 35 -0.57 19.24 10.42
N ARG A 36 -0.28 18.01 9.99
CA ARG A 36 1.08 17.66 9.58
C ARG A 36 1.38 18.38 8.26
N GLU A 37 2.55 18.98 8.10
CA GLU A 37 2.87 19.86 6.95
C GLU A 37 2.70 19.19 5.57
N TRP A 38 2.81 17.86 5.52
CA TRP A 38 2.69 17.05 4.30
C TRP A 38 1.26 16.61 3.94
N THR A 39 0.21 16.95 4.70
CA THR A 39 -1.15 16.47 4.42
C THR A 39 -1.75 17.19 3.21
N GLY A 40 -1.75 16.53 2.06
CA GLY A 40 -2.59 16.88 0.91
C GLY A 40 -4.04 16.37 1.09
N GLY A 41 -4.19 15.27 1.83
CA GLY A 41 -5.44 14.69 2.32
C GLY A 41 -5.23 14.05 3.69
N VAL A 42 -6.34 13.71 4.36
CA VAL A 42 -6.36 12.96 5.62
C VAL A 42 -7.67 12.19 5.77
N ALA A 43 -7.57 10.93 6.16
CA ALA A 43 -8.68 10.10 6.62
C ALA A 43 -8.79 10.12 8.16
N PHE A 44 -9.95 10.56 8.65
CA PHE A 44 -10.35 10.39 10.04
C PHE A 44 -11.20 9.12 10.14
N THR A 45 -10.52 7.97 10.18
CA THR A 45 -11.12 6.64 10.01
C THR A 45 -12.21 6.33 11.04
N GLU A 46 -12.02 6.73 12.31
CA GLU A 46 -12.99 6.57 13.39
C GLU A 46 -14.33 7.31 13.16
N TYR A 47 -14.31 8.37 12.35
CA TYR A 47 -15.47 9.21 12.07
C TYR A 47 -16.04 9.00 10.66
N GLY A 48 -15.41 8.15 9.84
CA GLY A 48 -15.81 7.97 8.44
C GLY A 48 -15.66 9.24 7.59
N ILE A 49 -14.68 10.09 7.92
CA ILE A 49 -14.48 11.38 7.24
C ILE A 49 -13.17 11.37 6.46
N ILE A 50 -13.20 11.89 5.24
CA ILE A 50 -12.01 12.25 4.46
C ILE A 50 -12.02 13.75 4.22
N ALA A 51 -10.91 14.42 4.50
CA ALA A 51 -10.71 15.83 4.16
C ALA A 51 -9.52 15.95 3.20
N ILE A 52 -9.71 16.58 2.04
CA ILE A 52 -8.69 16.67 0.99
C ILE A 52 -8.67 18.04 0.33
N GLY A 53 -7.48 18.58 0.10
CA GLY A 53 -7.29 19.86 -0.61
C GLY A 53 -6.87 19.62 -2.05
N VAL A 54 -7.78 19.79 -3.01
CA VAL A 54 -7.54 19.50 -4.43
C VAL A 54 -7.75 20.77 -5.25
N SER A 55 -6.68 21.28 -5.84
CA SER A 55 -6.79 22.38 -6.80
C SER A 55 -7.28 21.88 -8.17
N GLU A 56 -7.97 22.74 -8.92
CA GLU A 56 -8.46 22.41 -10.28
C GLU A 56 -7.35 21.97 -11.24
N LYS A 57 -6.10 22.38 -10.97
CA LYS A 57 -4.92 22.01 -11.78
C LYS A 57 -4.34 20.65 -11.41
N GLN A 58 -4.82 20.01 -10.34
CA GLN A 58 -4.27 18.79 -9.76
C GLN A 58 -5.33 17.70 -9.58
N LEU A 59 -6.34 17.65 -10.45
CA LEU A 59 -7.44 16.68 -10.34
C LEU A 59 -6.98 15.23 -10.40
N ASP A 60 -5.96 14.91 -11.20
CA ASP A 60 -5.44 13.53 -11.29
C ASP A 60 -4.75 13.10 -9.99
N TRP A 61 -3.92 13.98 -9.43
CA TRP A 61 -3.36 13.79 -8.09
C TRP A 61 -4.48 13.67 -7.05
N GLY A 62 -5.48 14.55 -7.09
CA GLY A 62 -6.58 14.57 -6.13
C GLY A 62 -7.44 13.30 -6.16
N LYS A 63 -7.71 12.75 -7.35
CA LYS A 63 -8.39 11.45 -7.49
C LYS A 63 -7.57 10.31 -6.88
N ARG A 64 -6.25 10.34 -7.10
CA ARG A 64 -5.33 9.32 -6.58
C ARG A 64 -5.21 9.40 -5.06
N ALA A 65 -4.99 10.59 -4.52
CA ALA A 65 -4.96 10.84 -3.09
C ALA A 65 -6.29 10.49 -2.42
N LEU A 66 -7.45 10.85 -3.01
CA LEU A 66 -8.75 10.43 -2.47
C LEU A 66 -8.90 8.90 -2.46
N ALA A 67 -8.38 8.22 -3.47
CA ALA A 67 -8.39 6.76 -3.52
C ALA A 67 -7.52 6.14 -2.41
N HIS A 68 -6.36 6.74 -2.11
CA HIS A 68 -5.50 6.37 -1.00
C HIS A 68 -6.23 6.50 0.34
N GLU A 69 -6.80 7.68 0.64
CA GLU A 69 -7.54 7.94 1.88
C GLU A 69 -8.77 7.02 2.04
N LEU A 70 -9.46 6.71 0.94
CA LEU A 70 -10.54 5.72 0.94
C LEU A 70 -10.04 4.32 1.27
N GLY A 71 -8.82 3.96 0.86
CA GLY A 71 -8.19 2.69 1.18
C GLY A 71 -7.97 2.53 2.68
N HIS A 72 -7.41 3.54 3.35
CA HIS A 72 -7.32 3.57 4.81
C HIS A 72 -8.69 3.42 5.45
N LEU A 73 -9.65 4.27 5.07
CA LEU A 73 -10.97 4.30 5.71
C LEU A 73 -11.66 2.94 5.64
N VAL A 74 -11.73 2.36 4.45
CA VAL A 74 -12.40 1.07 4.22
C VAL A 74 -11.67 -0.08 4.94
N THR A 75 -10.34 -0.06 4.97
CA THR A 75 -9.56 -1.05 5.72
C THR A 75 -9.84 -0.93 7.21
N HIS A 76 -9.77 0.27 7.77
CA HIS A 76 -10.03 0.52 9.19
C HIS A 76 -11.46 0.19 9.60
N GLN A 77 -12.47 0.38 8.75
CA GLN A 77 -13.84 -0.06 9.06
C GLN A 77 -13.91 -1.57 9.27
N ILE A 78 -13.30 -2.36 8.39
CA ILE A 78 -13.39 -3.82 8.51
C ILE A 78 -12.49 -4.39 9.61
N THR A 79 -11.35 -3.73 9.92
CA THR A 79 -10.40 -4.17 10.94
C THR A 79 -10.67 -3.55 12.31
N PHE A 80 -11.64 -2.65 12.43
CA PHE A 80 -12.02 -2.05 13.70
C PHE A 80 -12.36 -3.14 14.73
N SER A 81 -11.68 -3.10 15.87
CA SER A 81 -11.71 -4.18 16.86
C SER A 81 -11.70 -3.64 18.29
N PRO A 82 -12.53 -4.19 19.19
CA PRO A 82 -12.46 -3.87 20.62
C PRO A 82 -11.26 -4.54 21.32
N TYR A 83 -10.55 -5.45 20.66
CA TYR A 83 -9.46 -6.23 21.25
C TYR A 83 -8.10 -5.53 21.22
N GLY A 84 -8.03 -4.30 20.68
CA GLY A 84 -6.81 -3.51 20.61
C GLY A 84 -5.75 -4.06 19.63
N ALA A 85 -6.15 -4.95 18.72
CA ALA A 85 -5.27 -5.39 17.64
C ALA A 85 -4.87 -4.19 16.77
N ILE A 86 -3.58 -4.14 16.45
CA ILE A 86 -2.97 -3.06 15.69
C ILE A 86 -2.77 -3.57 14.27
N LEU A 87 -3.43 -2.92 13.31
CA LEU A 87 -3.14 -3.09 11.89
C LEU A 87 -1.67 -2.65 11.64
N PRO A 88 -0.78 -3.53 11.14
CA PRO A 88 0.60 -3.14 10.88
C PRO A 88 0.66 -2.07 9.78
N THR A 89 1.53 -1.05 9.97
CA THR A 89 1.63 0.11 9.07
C THR A 89 1.81 -0.29 7.60
N TRP A 90 2.65 -1.30 7.31
CA TRP A 90 2.87 -1.75 5.94
C TRP A 90 1.61 -2.28 5.25
N LEU A 91 0.69 -2.90 6.00
CA LEU A 91 -0.54 -3.46 5.44
C LEU A 91 -1.56 -2.34 5.20
N ASP A 92 -1.68 -1.40 6.15
CA ASP A 92 -2.54 -0.23 6.03
C ASP A 92 -2.14 0.63 4.81
N GLU A 93 -0.87 1.02 4.77
CA GLU A 93 -0.30 1.82 3.69
C GLU A 93 -0.29 1.05 2.37
N GLY A 94 0.06 -0.24 2.37
CA GLY A 94 0.06 -1.05 1.16
C GLY A 94 -1.33 -1.19 0.54
N LEU A 95 -2.37 -1.37 1.35
CA LEU A 95 -3.76 -1.42 0.88
C LEU A 95 -4.25 -0.06 0.37
N ALA A 96 -3.87 1.04 1.04
CA ALA A 96 -4.14 2.40 0.58
C ALA A 96 -3.47 2.68 -0.78
N MET A 97 -2.20 2.32 -0.93
CA MET A 97 -1.46 2.40 -2.19
C MET A 97 -2.08 1.53 -3.30
N HIS A 98 -2.51 0.30 -3.00
CA HIS A 98 -3.26 -0.55 -3.95
C HIS A 98 -4.57 0.12 -4.39
N ALA A 99 -5.24 0.81 -3.48
CA ALA A 99 -6.47 1.55 -3.78
C ALA A 99 -6.25 2.69 -4.78
N GLU A 100 -5.05 3.28 -4.83
CA GLU A 100 -4.66 4.26 -5.86
C GLU A 100 -4.67 3.64 -7.26
N GLY A 101 -4.18 2.41 -7.39
CA GLY A 101 -4.16 1.64 -8.64
C GLY A 101 -2.75 1.37 -9.11
N LYS A 102 -2.39 1.84 -10.31
CA LYS A 102 -1.05 1.57 -10.85
C LYS A 102 0.02 2.15 -9.91
N PRO A 103 1.11 1.40 -9.65
CA PRO A 103 2.26 1.90 -8.90
C PRO A 103 2.75 3.25 -9.42
N ASP A 104 3.20 4.10 -8.50
CA ASP A 104 3.82 5.37 -8.86
C ASP A 104 5.21 5.11 -9.44
N PRO A 105 5.52 5.50 -10.69
CA PRO A 105 6.86 5.32 -11.23
C PRO A 105 7.96 5.95 -10.37
N TYR A 106 7.65 7.05 -9.67
CA TYR A 106 8.59 7.70 -8.76
C TYR A 106 8.93 6.81 -7.56
N LEU A 107 7.93 6.18 -6.93
CA LEU A 107 8.13 5.27 -5.80
C LEU A 107 8.74 3.94 -6.26
N GLN A 108 8.39 3.48 -7.46
CA GLN A 108 8.99 2.28 -8.04
C GLN A 108 10.51 2.46 -8.21
N GLY A 109 10.97 3.61 -8.69
CA GLY A 109 12.41 3.91 -8.76
C GLY A 109 13.11 3.88 -7.39
N TRP A 110 12.42 4.26 -6.31
CA TRP A 110 12.95 4.15 -4.95
C TRP A 110 13.07 2.70 -4.47
N LEU A 111 12.12 1.84 -4.83
CA LEU A 111 12.17 0.41 -4.56
C LEU A 111 13.32 -0.26 -5.32
N GLU A 112 13.44 0.00 -6.62
CA GLU A 112 14.53 -0.52 -7.46
C GLU A 112 15.91 -0.10 -6.94
N LYS A 113 16.05 1.19 -6.59
CA LYS A 113 17.25 1.69 -5.92
C LYS A 113 17.51 0.93 -4.62
N ALA A 114 16.47 0.70 -3.79
CA ALA A 114 16.60 -0.03 -2.53
C ALA A 114 17.02 -1.50 -2.70
N ILE A 115 16.54 -2.16 -3.75
CA ILE A 115 16.98 -3.51 -4.13
C ILE A 115 18.47 -3.48 -4.50
N SER A 116 18.87 -2.56 -5.38
CA SER A 116 20.26 -2.48 -5.88
C SER A 116 21.29 -2.17 -4.79
N GLU A 117 20.91 -1.33 -3.81
CA GLU A 117 21.76 -0.91 -2.70
C GLU A 117 21.63 -1.84 -1.47
N GLN A 118 20.87 -2.93 -1.56
CA GLN A 118 20.64 -3.89 -0.47
C GLN A 118 20.13 -3.23 0.84
N ARG A 119 19.28 -2.21 0.70
CA ARG A 119 18.79 -1.37 1.80
C ARG A 119 17.28 -1.53 2.07
N LEU A 120 16.71 -2.63 1.58
CA LEU A 120 15.31 -2.97 1.82
C LEU A 120 15.02 -3.15 3.32
N ILE A 121 14.00 -2.48 3.80
CA ILE A 121 13.53 -2.51 5.18
C ILE A 121 12.83 -3.85 5.45
N SER A 122 13.04 -4.47 6.61
CA SER A 122 12.34 -5.73 6.93
C SER A 122 10.84 -5.51 7.12
N VAL A 123 10.01 -6.49 6.74
CA VAL A 123 8.55 -6.44 6.96
C VAL A 123 8.21 -6.12 8.42
N ARG A 124 8.91 -6.75 9.37
CA ARG A 124 8.75 -6.50 10.80
C ARG A 124 9.02 -5.03 11.18
N SER A 125 10.02 -4.40 10.57
CA SER A 125 10.31 -2.98 10.79
C SER A 125 9.25 -2.07 10.16
N LEU A 126 8.70 -2.46 9.01
CA LEU A 126 7.62 -1.73 8.34
C LEU A 126 6.27 -1.83 9.09
N SER A 127 6.14 -2.69 10.10
CA SER A 127 4.98 -2.68 11.01
C SER A 127 4.99 -1.50 12.00
N SER A 128 6.10 -0.75 12.08
CA SER A 128 6.22 0.47 12.90
C SER A 128 5.92 1.73 12.10
N PRO A 129 5.75 2.91 12.73
CA PRO A 129 5.61 4.17 12.01
C PRO A 129 6.80 4.41 11.08
N PHE A 130 6.52 4.89 9.86
CA PHE A 130 7.55 5.17 8.88
C PHE A 130 8.46 6.33 9.29
N SER A 131 9.70 6.29 8.77
CA SER A 131 10.72 7.30 9.04
C SER A 131 10.26 8.70 8.60
N ALA A 132 10.64 9.72 9.37
CA ALA A 132 10.44 11.12 8.97
C ALA A 132 11.42 11.55 7.86
N LYS A 133 12.45 10.76 7.57
CA LYS A 133 13.37 11.04 6.45
C LYS A 133 12.68 10.67 5.13
N PRO A 134 12.58 11.61 4.16
CA PRO A 134 11.81 11.38 2.94
C PRO A 134 12.22 10.13 2.17
N GLU A 135 13.51 9.88 1.99
CA GLU A 135 14.01 8.71 1.25
C GLU A 135 13.59 7.38 1.90
N GLU A 136 13.76 7.24 3.22
CA GLU A 136 13.34 6.05 3.95
C GLU A 136 11.81 5.89 3.94
N ALA A 137 11.06 6.99 3.98
CA ALA A 137 9.61 6.98 3.85
C ALA A 137 9.16 6.48 2.47
N TYR A 138 9.73 7.00 1.38
CA TYR A 138 9.39 6.57 0.01
C TYR A 138 9.63 5.08 -0.21
N ILE A 139 10.75 4.55 0.30
CA ILE A 139 11.00 3.10 0.28
C ILE A 139 9.91 2.36 1.06
N SER A 140 9.54 2.86 2.24
CA SER A 140 8.53 2.21 3.09
C SER A 140 7.19 2.09 2.38
N TYR A 141 6.71 3.17 1.74
CA TYR A 141 5.48 3.13 0.93
C TYR A 141 5.61 2.17 -0.27
N ALA A 142 6.72 2.25 -1.02
CA ALA A 142 6.93 1.41 -2.19
C ALA A 142 7.02 -0.08 -1.84
N GLN A 143 7.70 -0.43 -0.75
CA GLN A 143 7.77 -1.81 -0.24
C GLN A 143 6.42 -2.30 0.25
N SER A 144 5.68 -1.45 0.96
CA SER A 144 4.34 -1.79 1.49
C SER A 144 3.35 -2.10 0.37
N GLN A 145 3.34 -1.27 -0.68
CA GLN A 145 2.56 -1.55 -1.88
C GLN A 145 2.98 -2.88 -2.52
N SER A 146 4.28 -3.10 -2.71
CA SER A 146 4.81 -4.32 -3.33
C SER A 146 4.49 -5.59 -2.52
N LEU A 147 4.50 -5.52 -1.19
CA LEU A 147 4.13 -6.63 -0.31
C LEU A 147 2.65 -7.00 -0.46
N VAL A 148 1.76 -5.99 -0.46
CA VAL A 148 0.32 -6.21 -0.66
C VAL A 148 0.05 -6.77 -2.06
N GLU A 149 0.70 -6.23 -3.09
CA GLU A 149 0.58 -6.74 -4.45
C GLU A 149 1.05 -8.20 -4.55
N PHE A 150 2.17 -8.57 -3.92
CA PHE A 150 2.64 -9.95 -3.84
C PHE A 150 1.60 -10.86 -3.17
N LEU A 151 1.05 -10.47 -2.02
CA LEU A 151 0.03 -11.26 -1.33
C LEU A 151 -1.25 -11.44 -2.17
N ILE A 152 -1.71 -10.39 -2.85
CA ILE A 152 -2.90 -10.44 -3.71
C ILE A 152 -2.65 -11.31 -4.95
N GLN A 153 -1.50 -11.15 -5.61
CA GLN A 153 -1.20 -11.82 -6.88
C GLN A 153 -0.91 -13.31 -6.67
N ASP A 154 -0.12 -13.67 -5.66
CA ASP A 154 0.35 -15.05 -5.50
C ASP A 154 -0.61 -15.91 -4.66
N TYR A 155 -1.38 -15.29 -3.76
CA TYR A 155 -2.26 -16.02 -2.83
C TYR A 155 -3.75 -15.71 -3.00
N GLY A 156 -4.08 -14.62 -3.69
CA GLY A 156 -5.45 -14.27 -4.02
C GLY A 156 -6.24 -13.57 -2.90
N LYS A 157 -7.40 -13.08 -3.31
CA LYS A 157 -8.35 -12.30 -2.51
C LYS A 157 -8.72 -12.93 -1.17
N ASP A 158 -9.05 -14.21 -1.16
CA ASP A 158 -9.62 -14.86 0.02
C ASP A 158 -8.62 -14.90 1.18
N ARG A 159 -7.32 -15.02 0.88
CA ARG A 159 -6.28 -15.03 1.91
C ARG A 159 -6.06 -13.66 2.53
N ILE A 160 -5.95 -12.60 1.74
CA ILE A 160 -5.78 -11.25 2.30
C ILE A 160 -7.02 -10.81 3.08
N PHE A 161 -8.22 -11.22 2.63
CA PHE A 161 -9.44 -10.99 3.40
C PHE A 161 -9.43 -11.72 4.75
N ARG A 162 -8.98 -12.99 4.76
CA ARG A 162 -8.85 -13.76 6.00
C ARG A 162 -7.81 -13.16 6.94
N LEU A 163 -6.68 -12.67 6.43
CA LEU A 163 -5.68 -11.94 7.22
C LEU A 163 -6.31 -10.75 7.95
N LEU A 164 -7.04 -9.89 7.23
CA LEU A 164 -7.70 -8.71 7.81
C LEU A 164 -8.77 -9.10 8.84
N THR A 165 -9.49 -10.19 8.60
CA THR A 165 -10.48 -10.73 9.54
C THR A 165 -9.83 -11.23 10.83
N LEU A 166 -8.69 -11.94 10.74
CA LEU A 166 -7.96 -12.39 11.93
C LEU A 166 -7.39 -11.24 12.75
N LEU A 167 -6.91 -10.19 12.09
CA LEU A 167 -6.49 -8.96 12.77
C LEU A 167 -7.68 -8.30 13.49
N LYS A 168 -8.87 -8.24 12.86
CA LYS A 168 -10.11 -7.79 13.52
C LYS A 168 -10.43 -8.62 14.77
N GLU A 169 -10.18 -9.93 14.73
CA GLU A 169 -10.43 -10.86 15.84
C GLU A 169 -9.43 -10.74 16.99
N GLY A 170 -8.39 -9.90 16.89
CA GLY A 170 -7.45 -9.65 17.98
C GLY A 170 -6.07 -10.31 17.80
N ASN A 171 -5.86 -11.05 16.71
CA ASN A 171 -4.59 -11.73 16.48
C ASN A 171 -3.46 -10.74 16.19
N THR A 172 -2.25 -11.08 16.61
CA THR A 172 -1.05 -10.38 16.17
C THR A 172 -0.78 -10.63 14.68
N CYS A 173 0.02 -9.76 14.05
CA CYS A 173 0.40 -9.91 12.65
C CYS A 173 1.08 -11.27 12.38
N ASP A 174 1.99 -11.72 13.25
CA ASP A 174 2.67 -13.01 13.09
C ASP A 174 1.71 -14.20 13.24
N GLU A 175 0.78 -14.17 14.19
CA GLU A 175 -0.25 -15.21 14.36
C GLU A 175 -1.18 -15.28 13.14
N ALA A 176 -1.67 -14.12 12.69
CA ALA A 176 -2.59 -14.03 11.56
C ALA A 176 -1.92 -14.46 10.23
N LEU A 177 -0.67 -14.05 10.00
CA LEU A 177 0.11 -14.51 8.83
C LEU A 177 0.38 -16.00 8.91
N SER A 178 0.74 -16.52 10.08
CA SER A 178 1.04 -17.94 10.27
C SER A 178 -0.19 -18.80 10.00
N GLU A 179 -1.38 -18.38 10.45
CA GLU A 179 -2.63 -19.10 10.20
C GLU A 179 -3.03 -19.09 8.70
N VAL A 180 -2.90 -17.94 8.03
CA VAL A 180 -3.40 -17.76 6.65
C VAL A 180 -2.42 -18.29 5.60
N TYR A 181 -1.12 -18.06 5.81
CA TYR A 181 -0.09 -18.27 4.81
C TYR A 181 0.91 -19.35 5.20
N GLY A 182 0.97 -19.75 6.48
CA GLY A 182 1.94 -20.74 6.97
C GLY A 182 3.32 -20.15 7.25
N PHE A 183 3.44 -18.83 7.34
CA PHE A 183 4.67 -18.11 7.69
C PHE A 183 4.36 -16.84 8.48
N ASP A 184 5.33 -16.34 9.24
CA ASP A 184 5.25 -15.07 9.97
C ASP A 184 5.81 -13.90 9.14
N GLN A 185 6.02 -12.73 9.76
CA GLN A 185 6.60 -11.57 9.06
C GLN A 185 8.01 -11.83 8.49
N ASP A 186 8.82 -12.67 9.14
CA ASP A 186 10.18 -12.95 8.68
C ASP A 186 10.16 -13.92 7.49
N GLY A 187 9.22 -14.88 7.49
CA GLY A 187 8.95 -15.72 6.33
C GLY A 187 8.36 -14.93 5.16
N LEU A 188 7.45 -13.98 5.41
CA LEU A 188 6.94 -13.06 4.39
C LEU A 188 8.07 -12.22 3.79
N ASP A 189 8.93 -11.63 4.63
CA ASP A 189 10.09 -10.83 4.19
C ASP A 189 10.99 -11.62 3.24
N LYS A 190 11.31 -12.88 3.59
CA LYS A 190 12.12 -13.75 2.76
C LYS A 190 11.46 -14.03 1.40
N LEU A 191 10.22 -14.51 1.40
CA LEU A 191 9.51 -14.92 0.18
C LEU A 191 9.29 -13.73 -0.76
N TRP A 192 8.90 -12.58 -0.21
CA TRP A 192 8.70 -11.36 -1.00
C TRP A 192 10.01 -10.85 -1.61
N ARG A 193 11.12 -10.90 -0.87
CA ARG A 193 12.45 -10.52 -1.43
C ARG A 193 12.86 -11.42 -2.59
N GLU A 194 12.64 -12.73 -2.47
CA GLU A 194 12.90 -13.69 -3.55
C GLU A 194 12.05 -13.33 -4.79
N TYR A 195 10.76 -13.00 -4.58
CA TYR A 195 9.84 -12.56 -5.63
C TYR A 195 10.34 -11.31 -6.38
N ILE A 196 10.60 -10.20 -5.69
CA ILE A 196 10.96 -8.93 -6.34
C ILE A 196 12.33 -8.97 -7.03
N ILE A 197 13.28 -9.75 -6.51
CA ILE A 197 14.60 -9.93 -7.14
C ILE A 197 14.46 -10.68 -8.46
N SER A 198 13.62 -11.73 -8.50
CA SER A 198 13.37 -12.50 -9.73
C SER A 198 12.70 -11.66 -10.83
N GLN A 199 11.79 -10.76 -10.45
CA GLN A 199 11.12 -9.83 -11.38
C GLN A 199 12.13 -8.82 -11.97
N THR A 200 13.00 -8.26 -11.14
CA THR A 200 14.04 -7.30 -11.57
C THR A 200 15.04 -7.94 -12.54
N GLN A 201 15.42 -9.20 -12.29
CA GLN A 201 16.29 -9.96 -13.19
C GLN A 201 15.61 -10.29 -14.53
N SER A 202 14.31 -10.57 -14.51
CA SER A 202 13.53 -10.86 -15.72
C SER A 202 13.36 -9.62 -16.60
N GLN A 203 13.17 -8.44 -15.99
CA GLN A 203 13.07 -7.16 -16.71
C GLN A 203 14.43 -6.70 -17.27
N SER A 204 15.50 -6.79 -16.48
CA SER A 204 16.85 -6.48 -16.98
C SER A 204 17.32 -7.44 -18.08
N GLY A 205 16.88 -8.70 -18.08
CA GLY A 205 17.14 -9.65 -19.16
C GLY A 205 16.40 -9.34 -20.47
N LEU A 206 15.24 -8.70 -20.40
CA LEU A 206 14.48 -8.21 -21.56
C LEU A 206 15.09 -6.91 -22.12
N ASP A 207 15.58 -6.02 -21.26
CA ASP A 207 16.23 -4.76 -21.68
C ASP A 207 17.67 -4.94 -22.21
N CYS A 208 18.35 -6.03 -21.84
CA CYS A 208 19.70 -6.36 -22.34
C CYS A 208 19.71 -7.21 -23.62
N ALA A 209 18.55 -7.61 -24.16
CA ALA A 209 18.51 -8.31 -25.44
C ALA A 209 18.86 -7.34 -26.57
N PRO A 210 20.01 -7.50 -27.26
CA PRO A 210 20.35 -6.57 -28.33
C PRO A 210 19.35 -6.73 -29.49
N PRO A 211 19.10 -5.68 -30.30
CA PRO A 211 17.97 -5.62 -31.26
C PRO A 211 17.98 -6.67 -32.39
N TRP A 212 18.98 -7.56 -32.44
CA TRP A 212 19.21 -8.49 -33.53
C TRP A 212 18.79 -9.94 -33.23
N VAL A 213 18.26 -10.25 -32.04
CA VAL A 213 17.90 -11.63 -31.65
C VAL A 213 16.55 -12.11 -32.25
N GLU A 214 15.74 -11.22 -32.86
CA GLU A 214 14.44 -11.61 -33.43
C GLU A 214 14.47 -12.31 -34.80
N TRP A 215 15.64 -12.53 -35.43
CA TRP A 215 15.73 -13.02 -36.82
C TRP A 215 16.30 -14.43 -37.06
N LEU A 216 16.40 -15.30 -36.05
CA LEU A 216 16.95 -16.66 -36.25
C LEU A 216 15.97 -17.84 -36.13
N HIS A 217 14.66 -17.61 -36.22
CA HIS A 217 13.67 -18.71 -36.27
C HIS A 217 12.56 -18.55 -37.32
N LYS A 218 12.86 -18.00 -38.50
CA LYS A 218 12.03 -18.20 -39.70
C LYS A 218 12.88 -18.27 -40.98
N GLY A 219 12.96 -19.47 -41.55
CA GLY A 219 13.21 -19.72 -42.98
C GLY A 219 14.65 -19.89 -43.38
#